data_AF-A0A7H8PT05-F1
#
_entry.id   AF-A0A7H8PT05-F1
#
_cell.length_a   1.000
_cell.length_b   1.000
_cell.length_c   1.000
_cell.angle_alpha   90.00
_cell.angle_beta   90.00
_cell.angle_gamma   90.00
#
_symmetry.space_group_name_H-M   'P 1'
#
loop_
_entity.id
_entity.type
_entity.pdbx_description
1 polymer ?
#
loop_
_entity_poly.entity_id
_entity_poly.type
_entity_poly.pdbx_seq_one_letter_code
_entity_poly.pdbx_strand_id
1 'polypeptide(L)' 'MSEIVNLFQDLRGNLATIATMFVDVVKYLSFIAMLILILTSVVTDRNGSNIGFSAGRWAIIAGVVGTLIAVAQEIFGV' A
#
# COMPACT_ATOMS: atom_id res chain seq x y z
N MET A 1 -40.08 -5.90 -2.20
CA MET A 1 -39.03 -5.90 -3.27
C MET A 1 -38.14 -4.67 -3.21
N SER A 2 -38.66 -3.46 -2.95
CA SER A 2 -37.86 -2.23 -2.79
C SER A 2 -36.87 -2.27 -1.62
N GLU A 3 -37.27 -2.81 -0.46
CA GLU A 3 -36.40 -2.89 0.73
C GLU A 3 -35.21 -3.83 0.55
N ILE A 4 -35.40 -4.93 -0.17
CA ILE A 4 -34.31 -5.87 -0.50
C ILE A 4 -33.30 -5.21 -1.45
N VAL A 5 -33.79 -4.45 -2.45
CA VAL A 5 -32.93 -3.71 -3.37
C VAL A 5 -32.13 -2.63 -2.64
N ASN A 6 -32.75 -1.92 -1.68
CA ASN A 6 -32.05 -0.94 -0.83
C ASN A 6 -30.99 -1.61 0.05
N LEU A 7 -31.27 -2.77 0.63
CA LEU A 7 -30.30 -3.54 1.42
C LEU A 7 -29.07 -3.95 0.59
N PHE A 8 -29.27 -4.37 -0.67
CA PHE A 8 -28.17 -4.69 -1.58
C PHE A 8 -27.34 -3.47 -1.99
N GLN A 9 -27.97 -2.29 -2.12
CA GLN A 9 -27.26 -1.04 -2.39
C GLN A 9 -26.41 -0.60 -1.19
N ASP A 10 -26.95 -0.67 0.02
CA ASP A 10 -26.23 -0.34 1.26
C ASP A 10 -25.06 -1.31 1.51
N LEU A 11 -25.26 -2.61 1.27
CA LEU A 11 -24.18 -3.60 1.35
C LEU A 11 -23.07 -3.33 0.33
N ARG A 12 -23.42 -2.94 -0.89
CA ARG A 12 -22.43 -2.60 -1.93
C ARG A 12 -21.63 -1.35 -1.55
N GLY A 13 -22.29 -0.33 -1.00
CA GLY A 13 -21.62 0.88 -0.51
C GLY A 13 -20.67 0.58 0.65
N ASN A 14 -21.11 -0.22 1.62
CA ASN A 14 -20.27 -0.61 2.76
C ASN A 14 -19.08 -1.49 2.34
N LEU A 15 -19.28 -2.42 1.41
CA LEU A 15 -18.19 -3.24 0.85
C LEU A 15 -17.16 -2.41 0.10
N ALA A 16 -17.58 -1.40 -0.66
CA ALA A 16 -16.67 -0.48 -1.33
C ALA A 16 -15.82 0.28 -0.30
N THR A 17 -16.44 0.86 0.73
CA THR A 17 -15.74 1.58 1.80
C THR A 17 -14.73 0.70 2.54
N ILE A 18 -15.07 -0.57 2.82
CA ILE A 18 -14.15 -1.52 3.46
C ILE A 18 -12.96 -1.84 2.53
N ALA A 19 -13.21 -2.02 1.23
CA ALA A 19 -12.17 -2.25 0.25
C ALA A 19 -11.21 -1.04 0.15
N THR A 20 -11.74 0.18 0.13
CA THR A 20 -10.98 1.44 0.21
C THR A 20 -10.07 1.48 1.41
N MET A 21 -10.62 1.23 2.61
CA MET A 21 -9.85 1.24 3.84
C MET A 21 -8.73 0.20 3.83
N PHE A 22 -9.01 -1.00 3.30
CA PHE A 22 -7.99 -2.05 3.19
C PHE A 22 -6.86 -1.66 2.23
N VAL A 23 -7.21 -1.10 1.06
CA VAL A 23 -6.23 -0.61 0.08
C VAL A 23 -5.37 0.50 0.67
N ASP A 24 -5.97 1.45 1.41
CA ASP A 24 -5.24 2.51 2.09
C ASP A 24 -4.25 1.97 3.13
N VAL A 25 -4.64 0.97 3.93
CA VAL A 25 -3.73 0.33 4.90
C VAL A 25 -2.53 -0.29 4.17
N VAL A 26 -2.75 -1.01 3.07
CA VAL A 26 -1.64 -1.62 2.30
C VAL A 26 -0.73 -0.55 1.68
N LYS A 27 -1.31 0.54 1.17
CA LYS A 27 -0.55 1.69 0.65
C LYS A 27 0.35 2.30 1.72
N TYR A 28 -0.18 2.58 2.92
CA TYR A 28 0.59 3.14 4.02
C TYR A 28 1.67 2.18 4.53
N LEU A 29 1.37 0.89 4.66
CA LEU A 29 2.37 -0.11 5.05
C LEU A 29 3.52 -0.19 4.03
N SER A 30 3.22 -0.15 2.73
CA SER A 30 4.22 -0.16 1.67
C SER A 30 5.12 1.08 1.74
N PHE A 31 4.54 2.25 2.01
CA PHE A 31 5.28 3.49 2.19
C PHE A 31 6.18 3.47 3.43
N ILE A 32 5.68 3.02 4.57
CA ILE A 32 6.46 2.90 5.81
C ILE A 32 7.61 1.89 5.63
N ALA A 33 7.35 0.75 5.01
CA ALA A 33 8.37 -0.25 4.70
C ALA A 33 9.48 0.33 3.80
N MET A 34 9.11 1.10 2.77
CA MET A 34 10.08 1.82 1.94
C MET A 34 10.97 2.75 2.76
N LEU A 35 10.40 3.57 3.64
CA LEU A 35 11.19 4.49 4.48
C LEU A 35 12.16 3.76 5.41
N ILE A 36 11.70 2.68 6.06
CA ILE A 36 12.56 1.86 6.94
C ILE A 36 13.71 1.23 6.15
N LEU A 37 13.43 0.74 4.94
CA LEU A 37 14.44 0.11 4.09
C LEU A 37 15.47 1.12 3.57
N ILE A 38 15.06 2.34 3.24
CA ILE A 38 15.98 3.45 2.89
C ILE A 38 16.86 3.81 4.10
N LEU A 39 16.27 3.96 5.29
CA LEU A 39 17.06 4.23 6.50
C LEU A 39 18.05 3.10 6.79
N THR A 40 17.59 1.85 6.64
CA THR A 40 18.43 0.66 6.79
C THR A 40 19.59 0.68 5.79
N SER A 41 19.34 1.05 4.53
CA SER A 41 20.41 1.14 3.53
C SER A 41 21.45 2.20 3.90
N VAL A 42 21.01 3.38 4.35
CA VAL A 42 21.93 4.46 4.77
C VAL A 42 22.77 4.05 5.99
N VAL A 43 22.17 3.40 6.99
CA VAL A 43 22.89 2.96 8.20
C VAL A 43 23.88 1.85 7.88
N THR A 44 23.50 0.88 7.06
CA THR A 44 24.36 -0.26 6.73
C THR A 44 25.48 0.09 5.77
N ASP A 45 25.27 1.04 4.86
CA ASP A 45 26.31 1.59 3.98
C ASP A 45 27.40 2.30 4.80
N ARG A 46 27.00 3.08 5.82
CA ARG A 46 27.94 3.69 6.79
C ARG A 46 28.75 2.67 7.59
N ASN A 47 28.18 1.50 7.84
CA ASN A 47 28.83 0.42 8.59
C ASN A 47 29.64 -0.53 7.67
N GLY A 48 29.72 -0.27 6.37
CA GLY A 48 30.43 -1.12 5.41
C GLY A 48 29.78 -2.50 5.20
N SER A 49 28.48 -2.63 5.47
CA SER A 49 27.75 -3.89 5.39
C SER A 49 26.96 -4.01 4.09
N ASN A 50 27.08 -5.16 3.40
CA ASN A 50 26.39 -5.46 2.14
C ASN A 50 24.85 -5.56 2.27
N ILE A 51 24.31 -5.52 3.49
CA ILE A 51 22.87 -5.53 3.75
C ILE A 51 22.20 -4.28 3.13
N GLY A 52 22.94 -3.17 3.02
CA GLY A 52 22.37 -1.91 2.52
C GLY A 52 21.98 -1.93 1.05
N PHE A 53 22.73 -2.63 0.22
CA PHE A 53 22.40 -2.81 -1.19
C PHE A 53 21.11 -3.61 -1.37
N SER A 54 20.93 -4.68 -0.58
CA SER A 54 19.70 -5.47 -0.59
C SER A 54 18.51 -4.65 -0.08
N ALA A 55 18.69 -3.93 1.03
CA ALA A 55 17.66 -3.06 1.60
C ALA A 55 17.22 -1.96 0.61
N GLY A 56 18.16 -1.33 -0.10
CA GLY A 56 17.85 -0.34 -1.14
C GLY A 56 17.03 -0.92 -2.30
N ARG A 57 17.32 -2.14 -2.77
CA ARG A 57 16.51 -2.82 -3.79
C ARG A 57 15.09 -3.08 -3.33
N TRP A 58 14.92 -3.55 -2.10
CA TRP A 58 13.60 -3.78 -1.50
C TRP A 58 12.83 -2.48 -1.29
N ALA A 59 13.51 -1.37 -0.95
CA ALA A 59 12.88 -0.06 -0.85
C ALA A 59 12.27 0.38 -2.19
N ILE A 60 13.01 0.22 -3.29
CA ILE A 60 12.50 0.54 -4.64
C ILE A 60 11.28 -0.32 -4.97
N ILE A 61 11.32 -1.62 -4.67
CA ILE A 61 10.18 -2.52 -4.91
C ILE A 61 8.96 -2.06 -4.09
N ALA A 62 9.13 -1.78 -2.79
CA ALA A 62 8.07 -1.29 -1.93
C ALA A 62 7.48 0.03 -2.43
N GLY A 63 8.33 0.93 -2.93
CA GLY A 63 7.91 2.19 -3.56
C GLY A 63 7.06 1.96 -4.82
N VAL A 64 7.55 1.13 -5.75
CA VAL A 64 6.82 0.79 -6.99
C VAL A 64 5.48 0.14 -6.68
N VAL A 65 5.44 -0.81 -5.74
CA VAL A 65 4.19 -1.46 -5.31
C VAL A 65 3.23 -0.43 -4.70
N GLY A 66 3.71 0.47 -3.83
CA GLY A 66 2.90 1.54 -3.26
C GLY A 66 2.31 2.48 -4.32
N THR A 67 3.10 2.85 -5.33
CA THR A 67 2.64 3.68 -6.46
C THR A 67 1.61 2.94 -7.32
N LEU A 68 1.83 1.66 -7.64
CA LEU A 68 0.87 0.86 -8.41
C LEU A 68 -0.46 0.72 -7.67
N ILE A 69 -0.43 0.56 -6.35
CA ILE A 69 -1.64 0.51 -5.53
C ILE A 69 -2.38 1.84 -5.55
N ALA A 70 -1.66 2.98 -5.44
CA ALA A 70 -2.27 4.30 -5.51
C ALA A 70 -2.91 4.58 -6.88
N VAL A 71 -2.25 4.19 -7.97
CA VAL A 71 -2.80 4.31 -9.33
C VAL A 71 -4.01 3.39 -9.52
N ALA A 72 -3.95 2.16 -9.00
CA ALA A 72 -5.10 1.25 -9.03
C ALA A 72 -6.29 1.83 -8.25
N GLN A 73 -6.05 2.44 -7.10
CA GLN A 73 -7.06 3.14 -6.30
C GLN A 73 -7.76 4.23 -7.13
N GLU A 74 -6.99 5.06 -7.84
CA GLU A 74 -7.50 6.14 -8.70
C GLU A 74 -8.29 5.61 -9.92
N ILE A 75 -7.83 4.54 -10.58
CA ILE A 75 -8.49 3.97 -11.77
C ILE A 75 -9.80 3.26 -11.41
N PHE A 76 -9.80 2.48 -10.32
CA PHE A 76 -10.96 1.67 -9.94
C PHE A 76 -11.96 2.42 -9.06
N GLY A 77 -11.67 3.67 -8.67
CA GLY A 77 -12.55 4.47 -7.82
C GLY A 77 -12.73 3.86 -6.43
N VAL A 78 -11.70 3.14 -5.97
CA VAL A 78 -11.63 2.56 -4.63
C VAL A 78 -10.91 3.55 -3.73
#